data_AF-A0A432T391-F1
#
_entry.id   AF-A0A432T391-F1
#
_cell.length_a   1.000
_cell.length_b   1.000
_cell.length_c   1.000
_cell.angle_alpha   90.00
_cell.angle_beta   90.00
_cell.angle_gamma   90.00
#
_symmetry.space_group_name_H-M   'P 1'
#
loop_
_entity.id
_entity.type
_entity.pdbx_description
1 polymer ?
#
loop_
_entity_poly.entity_id
_entity_poly.type
_entity_poly.pdbx_seq_one_letter_code
_entity_poly.pdbx_strand_id
1 'polypeptide(L)'
;MSHFFLDGLLWLRKIVLFLLVTLILLGLGIYFAANSPFVIKKIMASFAPDYNISYDTIEGNFLQGITIKNPRFKGEKLANHIQLKWNPNTLLKHTITINTLQIKDANVTAIEQLTQTFTSDKNSTQDENKNDFDYALRVNHVDISLKPFTYDGIKVSKAMLKTKHLKYKKNNLEIEGLDFAVDSNITKISIRGNFKNRVISLEDLSLKDVNISAIEQHFLKEKNSTKKEVKKENNHNIWMPKQINIKNVETNILSMTYKNMFIKDAYLKAKHLAIDTTPFVLNNIDNVVFGLESNISNIYLKGKMKKQILSLDDVRLNDVNISAVQRLLVKDDNKTTKHSNPTTQAPKSLPKWVKIKHIETNILATKYGPLEIKKSNLKAKNLIFDVKNLMLKKAKVDLNASTNLSELSYKGSIKNNHLLGEAKLLPKKELYTLYGLPLRKKAIHKIVVDINASKDTIIADIKTKGKKILEGKNRTFNVDVDNLFSHLDYNIHTHVLTIDTKALLTTPYAKKVDFTNHFKKSDTYSYRGELKAKKLKGIEKKLVQPLENLLVRYNGDSKSIHVILSSKQLKGNLDSKDFKTGILHLETLSPVAVNSFVALPEKL
;
A
#
# COMPACT_ATOMS: atom_id res chain seq x y z
N MET A 1 -3.64 49.24 -97.70
CA MET A 1 -3.69 47.83 -97.23
C MET A 1 -3.28 47.68 -95.75
N SER A 2 -3.44 48.71 -94.90
CA SER A 2 -3.01 48.69 -93.49
C SER A 2 -4.14 48.84 -92.45
N HIS A 3 -5.34 49.29 -92.84
CA HIS A 3 -6.49 49.37 -91.92
C HIS A 3 -7.17 48.02 -91.66
N PHE A 4 -7.18 47.12 -92.66
CA PHE A 4 -7.80 45.79 -92.52
C PHE A 4 -7.06 44.84 -91.56
N PHE A 5 -5.74 45.02 -91.40
CA PHE A 5 -4.92 44.15 -90.56
C PHE A 5 -5.00 44.51 -89.06
N LEU A 6 -5.15 45.80 -88.74
CA LEU A 6 -5.32 46.28 -87.35
C LEU A 6 -6.70 45.92 -86.79
N ASP A 7 -7.75 46.03 -87.60
CA ASP A 7 -9.12 45.67 -87.20
C ASP A 7 -9.28 44.14 -87.04
N GLY A 8 -8.62 43.34 -87.86
CA GLY A 8 -8.56 41.88 -87.70
C GLY A 8 -7.88 41.44 -86.41
N LEU A 9 -6.79 42.11 -86.00
CA LEU A 9 -6.07 41.83 -84.76
C LEU A 9 -6.88 42.24 -83.50
N LEU A 10 -7.60 43.36 -83.57
CA LEU A 10 -8.53 43.81 -82.52
C LEU A 10 -9.74 42.88 -82.37
N TRP A 11 -10.24 42.32 -83.48
CA TRP A 11 -11.32 41.35 -83.50
C TRP A 11 -10.90 39.99 -82.91
N LEU A 12 -9.70 39.51 -83.26
CA LEU A 12 -9.08 38.32 -82.64
C LEU A 12 -8.87 38.49 -81.13
N ARG A 13 -8.42 39.66 -80.69
CA ARG A 13 -8.29 39.98 -79.26
C ARG A 13 -9.64 39.96 -78.54
N LYS A 14 -10.71 40.49 -79.15
CA LYS A 14 -12.08 40.43 -78.60
C LYS A 14 -12.60 39.00 -78.53
N ILE A 15 -12.28 38.15 -79.50
CA ILE A 15 -12.67 36.73 -79.50
C ILE A 15 -11.92 35.95 -78.45
N VAL A 16 -10.60 36.12 -78.33
CA VAL A 16 -9.80 35.45 -77.29
C VAL A 16 -10.25 35.90 -75.90
N LEU A 17 -10.55 37.19 -75.72
CA LEU A 17 -11.05 37.72 -74.45
C LEU A 17 -12.47 37.23 -74.15
N PHE A 18 -13.35 37.14 -75.16
CA PHE A 18 -14.67 36.53 -75.04
C PHE A 18 -14.56 35.05 -74.68
N LEU A 19 -13.74 34.26 -75.38
CA LEU A 19 -13.48 32.85 -75.08
C LEU A 19 -12.94 32.67 -73.67
N LEU A 20 -12.00 33.51 -73.23
CA LEU A 20 -11.42 33.46 -71.90
C LEU A 20 -12.46 33.83 -70.82
N VAL A 21 -13.29 34.84 -71.05
CA VAL A 21 -14.42 35.20 -70.17
C VAL A 21 -15.46 34.10 -70.14
N THR A 22 -15.81 33.51 -71.28
CA THR A 22 -16.73 32.36 -71.36
C THR A 22 -16.15 31.17 -70.61
N LEU A 23 -14.86 30.85 -70.77
CA LEU A 23 -14.22 29.74 -70.07
C LEU A 23 -14.13 29.99 -68.55
N ILE A 24 -13.95 31.24 -68.13
CA ILE A 24 -14.05 31.65 -66.72
C ILE A 24 -15.49 31.51 -66.22
N LEU A 25 -16.50 31.96 -66.97
CA LEU A 25 -17.92 31.85 -66.60
C LEU A 25 -18.39 30.40 -66.60
N LEU A 26 -17.89 29.55 -67.51
CA LEU A 26 -18.18 28.13 -67.59
C LEU A 26 -17.44 27.39 -66.47
N GLY A 27 -16.20 27.77 -66.17
CA GLY A 27 -15.45 27.30 -65.01
C GLY A 27 -16.13 27.68 -63.69
N LEU A 28 -16.60 28.92 -63.56
CA LEU A 28 -17.41 29.40 -62.43
C LEU A 28 -18.75 28.67 -62.38
N GLY A 29 -19.41 28.45 -63.51
CA GLY A 29 -20.67 27.72 -63.62
C GLY A 29 -20.53 26.26 -63.19
N ILE A 30 -19.49 25.56 -63.65
CA ILE A 30 -19.15 24.20 -63.22
C ILE A 30 -18.79 24.18 -61.74
N TYR A 31 -18.02 25.16 -61.27
CA TYR A 31 -17.66 25.31 -59.85
C TYR A 31 -18.89 25.52 -58.96
N PHE A 32 -19.83 26.37 -59.36
CA PHE A 32 -21.09 26.61 -58.65
C PHE A 32 -22.02 25.39 -58.73
N ALA A 33 -22.13 24.75 -59.90
CA ALA A 33 -22.94 23.54 -60.07
C ALA A 33 -22.40 22.37 -59.24
N ALA A 34 -21.10 22.10 -59.30
CA ALA A 34 -20.42 21.06 -58.51
C ALA A 34 -20.51 21.32 -57.01
N ASN A 35 -20.58 22.59 -56.60
CA ASN A 35 -20.76 23.00 -55.21
C ASN A 35 -22.25 23.22 -54.82
N SER A 36 -23.21 22.75 -55.63
CA SER A 36 -24.63 22.84 -55.27
C SER A 36 -25.06 21.68 -54.34
N PRO A 37 -26.03 21.90 -53.43
CA PRO A 37 -26.61 20.82 -52.63
C PRO A 37 -27.22 19.68 -53.46
N PHE A 38 -27.68 20.00 -54.68
CA PHE A 38 -28.25 19.04 -55.62
C PHE A 38 -27.25 17.97 -56.06
N VAL A 39 -26.00 18.37 -56.37
CA VAL A 39 -24.95 17.43 -56.81
C VAL A 39 -24.60 16.44 -55.71
N ILE A 40 -24.44 16.89 -54.47
CA ILE A 40 -24.17 16.00 -53.32
C ILE A 40 -25.31 15.00 -53.11
N LYS A 41 -26.57 15.45 -53.19
CA LYS A 41 -27.74 14.57 -53.08
C LYS A 41 -27.76 13.51 -54.18
N LYS A 42 -27.42 13.87 -55.42
CA LYS A 42 -27.39 12.96 -56.57
C LYS A 42 -26.23 11.95 -56.51
N ILE A 43 -25.04 12.40 -56.10
CA ILE A 43 -23.88 11.51 -55.87
C ILE A 43 -24.24 10.49 -54.80
N MET A 44 -24.73 10.93 -53.64
CA MET A 44 -25.04 10.02 -52.54
C MET A 44 -26.19 9.06 -52.86
N ALA A 45 -27.21 9.50 -53.61
CA ALA A 45 -28.29 8.61 -54.07
C ALA A 45 -27.81 7.54 -55.05
N SER A 46 -26.75 7.81 -55.82
CA SER A 46 -26.17 6.85 -56.77
C SER A 46 -25.23 5.86 -56.09
N PHE A 47 -24.37 6.32 -55.17
CA PHE A 47 -23.30 5.48 -54.61
C PHE A 47 -23.65 4.84 -53.26
N ALA A 48 -24.46 5.48 -52.41
CA ALA A 48 -24.74 4.93 -51.08
C ALA A 48 -25.43 3.54 -51.12
N PRO A 49 -26.38 3.25 -52.04
CA PRO A 49 -27.00 1.94 -52.15
C PRO A 49 -26.00 0.81 -52.42
N ASP A 50 -24.99 1.04 -53.26
CA ASP A 50 -23.96 0.05 -53.62
C ASP A 50 -23.18 -0.44 -52.40
N TYR A 51 -23.07 0.39 -51.37
CA TYR A 51 -22.40 0.07 -50.10
C TYR A 51 -23.38 -0.28 -48.98
N ASN A 52 -24.65 -0.53 -49.29
CA ASN A 52 -25.73 -0.77 -48.32
C ASN A 52 -25.88 0.38 -47.29
N ILE A 53 -25.61 1.62 -47.70
CA ILE A 53 -25.73 2.81 -46.86
C ILE A 53 -27.02 3.55 -47.23
N SER A 54 -27.83 3.90 -46.21
CA SER A 54 -29.00 4.77 -46.36
C SER A 54 -29.00 5.91 -45.34
N TYR A 55 -29.81 6.94 -45.54
CA TYR A 55 -29.86 8.13 -44.69
C TYR A 55 -31.22 8.83 -44.83
N ASP A 56 -31.62 9.65 -43.86
CA ASP A 56 -32.89 10.38 -43.93
C ASP A 56 -32.76 11.63 -44.80
N THR A 57 -31.79 12.49 -44.48
CA THR A 57 -31.48 13.68 -45.26
C THR A 57 -29.97 13.94 -45.28
N ILE A 58 -29.53 14.58 -46.37
CA ILE A 58 -28.19 15.11 -46.52
C ILE A 58 -28.30 16.59 -46.87
N GLU A 59 -27.59 17.42 -46.12
CA GLU A 59 -27.63 18.89 -46.21
C GLU A 59 -26.21 19.44 -46.39
N GLY A 60 -26.09 20.60 -47.06
CA GLY A 60 -24.83 21.30 -47.28
C GLY A 60 -24.27 21.14 -48.70
N ASN A 61 -22.98 21.43 -48.85
CA ASN A 61 -22.26 21.33 -50.13
C ASN A 61 -20.79 20.96 -49.91
N PHE A 62 -20.09 20.68 -51.01
CA PHE A 62 -18.71 20.18 -50.99
C PHE A 62 -17.73 21.15 -50.29
N LEU A 63 -17.89 22.46 -50.46
CA LEU A 63 -16.97 23.48 -49.92
C LEU A 63 -17.29 23.90 -48.47
N GLN A 64 -18.56 24.01 -48.10
CA GLN A 64 -19.00 24.44 -46.77
C GLN A 64 -19.13 23.27 -45.79
N GLY A 65 -19.19 22.05 -46.32
CA GLY A 65 -19.31 20.79 -45.59
C GLY A 65 -20.70 20.17 -45.69
N ILE A 66 -20.76 18.91 -45.29
CA ILE A 66 -21.89 18.01 -45.45
C ILE A 66 -22.40 17.57 -44.08
N THR A 67 -23.72 17.51 -43.94
CA THR A 67 -24.41 16.98 -42.77
C THR A 67 -25.31 15.83 -43.19
N ILE A 68 -25.12 14.65 -42.59
CA ILE A 68 -25.91 13.44 -42.84
C ILE A 68 -26.74 13.14 -41.58
N LYS A 69 -28.06 13.16 -41.70
CA LYS A 69 -28.98 12.82 -40.61
C LYS A 69 -29.35 11.33 -40.67
N ASN A 70 -29.24 10.67 -39.52
CA ASN A 70 -29.57 9.26 -39.31
C ASN A 70 -28.98 8.31 -40.38
N PRO A 71 -27.66 8.35 -40.65
CA PRO A 71 -27.04 7.37 -41.54
C PRO A 71 -27.25 5.94 -41.01
N ARG A 72 -27.49 5.00 -41.92
CA ARG A 72 -27.71 3.58 -41.64
C ARG A 72 -26.83 2.72 -42.55
N PHE A 73 -26.39 1.57 -42.05
CA PHE A 73 -25.72 0.52 -42.80
C PHE A 73 -26.54 -0.76 -42.65
N LYS A 74 -26.93 -1.40 -43.76
CA LYS A 74 -27.81 -2.59 -43.77
C LYS A 74 -29.08 -2.41 -42.90
N GLY A 75 -29.64 -1.21 -42.90
CA GLY A 75 -30.82 -0.85 -42.10
C GLY A 75 -30.53 -0.48 -40.65
N GLU A 76 -29.36 -0.81 -40.10
CA GLU A 76 -28.95 -0.43 -38.75
C GLU A 76 -28.40 1.00 -38.71
N LYS A 77 -28.85 1.80 -37.74
CA LYS A 77 -28.43 3.20 -37.58
C LYS A 77 -26.97 3.30 -37.11
N LEU A 78 -26.12 3.95 -37.92
CA LEU A 78 -24.70 4.22 -37.64
C LEU A 78 -24.51 5.35 -36.63
N ALA A 79 -25.28 6.43 -36.77
CA ALA A 79 -25.24 7.59 -35.88
C ALA A 79 -26.55 8.37 -35.94
N ASN A 80 -26.81 9.26 -34.99
CA ASN A 80 -27.92 10.22 -35.11
C ASN A 80 -27.59 11.31 -36.14
N HIS A 81 -26.33 11.75 -36.17
CA HIS A 81 -25.90 12.85 -37.01
C HIS A 81 -24.40 12.78 -37.26
N ILE A 82 -23.98 12.96 -38.52
CA ILE A 82 -22.58 13.12 -38.92
C ILE A 82 -22.43 14.46 -39.64
N GLN A 83 -21.49 15.30 -39.20
CA GLN A 83 -21.12 16.53 -39.86
C GLN A 83 -19.63 16.48 -40.24
N LEU A 84 -19.35 16.72 -41.52
CA LEU A 84 -18.00 16.77 -42.06
C LEU A 84 -17.79 18.08 -42.81
N LYS A 85 -16.87 18.91 -42.33
CA LYS A 85 -16.39 20.11 -43.02
C LYS A 85 -14.92 19.93 -43.34
N TRP A 86 -14.52 20.15 -44.59
CA TRP A 86 -13.15 19.91 -45.04
C TRP A 86 -12.71 20.99 -46.03
N ASN A 87 -11.41 21.07 -46.34
CA ASN A 87 -10.82 22.07 -47.22
C ASN A 87 -10.16 21.40 -48.45
N PRO A 88 -10.87 21.29 -49.59
CA PRO A 88 -10.37 20.64 -50.79
C PRO A 88 -9.10 21.29 -51.36
N ASN A 89 -8.91 22.59 -51.18
CA ASN A 89 -7.74 23.32 -51.70
C ASN A 89 -6.42 22.81 -51.12
N THR A 90 -6.46 22.10 -49.99
CA THR A 90 -5.27 21.53 -49.36
C THR A 90 -4.80 20.23 -50.01
N LEU A 91 -5.63 19.59 -50.84
CA LEU A 91 -5.25 18.40 -51.61
C LEU A 91 -4.10 18.70 -52.59
N LEU A 92 -4.08 19.91 -53.18
CA LEU A 92 -2.98 20.40 -54.03
C LEU A 92 -1.62 20.41 -53.30
N LYS A 93 -1.63 20.43 -51.96
CA LYS A 93 -0.45 20.38 -51.09
C LYS A 93 -0.23 19.00 -50.46
N HIS A 94 -0.80 17.94 -51.07
CA HIS A 94 -0.73 16.57 -50.55
C HIS A 94 -1.18 16.47 -49.08
N THR A 95 -2.21 17.25 -48.71
CA THR A 95 -2.73 17.30 -47.34
C THR A 95 -4.25 17.22 -47.36
N ILE A 96 -4.82 16.29 -46.59
CA ILE A 96 -6.26 16.23 -46.35
C ILE A 96 -6.56 17.05 -45.10
N THR A 97 -7.23 18.19 -45.26
CA THR A 97 -7.63 19.04 -44.13
C THR A 97 -9.11 18.91 -43.84
N ILE A 98 -9.45 18.37 -42.68
CA ILE A 98 -10.80 18.31 -42.12
C ILE A 98 -10.93 19.44 -41.10
N ASN A 99 -11.75 20.44 -41.38
CA ASN A 99 -12.01 21.55 -40.46
C ASN A 99 -12.84 21.12 -39.26
N THR A 100 -13.81 20.24 -39.48
CA THR A 100 -14.71 19.77 -38.42
C THR A 100 -15.21 18.37 -38.78
N LEU A 101 -15.08 17.44 -37.84
CA LEU A 101 -15.74 16.14 -37.85
C LEU A 101 -16.58 16.02 -36.58
N GLN A 102 -17.89 15.96 -36.70
CA GLN A 102 -18.78 15.68 -35.57
C GLN A 102 -19.58 14.41 -35.84
N ILE A 103 -19.61 13.51 -34.88
CA ILE A 103 -20.42 12.29 -34.92
C ILE A 103 -21.18 12.21 -33.60
N LYS A 104 -22.50 12.36 -33.65
CA LYS A 104 -23.35 12.28 -32.47
C LYS A 104 -24.03 10.93 -32.38
N ASP A 105 -23.86 10.31 -31.22
CA ASP A 105 -24.51 9.06 -30.81
C ASP A 105 -24.22 7.95 -31.81
N ALA A 106 -22.94 7.74 -32.10
CA ALA A 106 -22.46 6.66 -32.95
C ALA A 106 -22.79 5.29 -32.32
N ASN A 107 -23.25 4.36 -33.15
CA ASN A 107 -23.57 3.00 -32.78
C ASN A 107 -22.35 2.10 -33.05
N VAL A 108 -21.68 1.68 -32.00
CA VAL A 108 -20.43 0.89 -32.08
C VAL A 108 -20.64 -0.39 -32.87
N THR A 109 -21.72 -1.13 -32.61
CA THR A 109 -22.00 -2.43 -33.26
C THR A 109 -22.21 -2.27 -34.77
N ALA A 110 -23.00 -1.28 -35.20
CA ALA A 110 -23.20 -1.03 -36.62
C ALA A 110 -21.91 -0.54 -37.32
N ILE A 111 -21.08 0.23 -36.62
CA ILE A 111 -19.77 0.66 -37.13
C ILE A 111 -18.81 -0.54 -37.26
N GLU A 112 -18.77 -1.45 -36.28
CA GLU A 112 -17.97 -2.67 -36.35
C GLU A 112 -18.36 -3.53 -37.57
N GLN A 113 -19.66 -3.76 -37.78
CA GLN A 113 -20.17 -4.46 -38.97
C GLN A 113 -19.72 -3.78 -40.28
N LEU A 114 -19.79 -2.44 -40.33
CA LEU A 114 -19.31 -1.66 -41.48
C LEU A 114 -17.80 -1.81 -41.69
N THR A 115 -16.99 -1.78 -40.63
CA THR A 115 -15.53 -1.92 -40.76
C THR A 115 -15.10 -3.33 -41.21
N GLN A 116 -15.88 -4.35 -40.87
CA GLN A 116 -15.64 -5.72 -41.30
C GLN A 116 -15.78 -5.91 -42.81
N THR A 117 -16.64 -5.14 -43.49
CA THR A 117 -16.76 -5.24 -44.96
C THR A 117 -15.53 -4.73 -45.70
N PHE A 118 -14.76 -3.81 -45.10
CA PHE A 118 -13.51 -3.31 -45.70
C PHE A 118 -12.30 -4.19 -45.40
N THR A 119 -12.40 -5.13 -44.45
CA THR A 119 -11.28 -5.97 -43.99
C THR A 119 -11.37 -7.42 -44.46
N SER A 120 -12.50 -7.84 -45.04
CA SER A 120 -12.76 -9.22 -45.48
C SER A 120 -12.13 -9.59 -46.83
N ASP A 121 -11.68 -8.62 -47.63
CA ASP A 121 -11.04 -8.86 -48.94
C ASP A 121 -9.52 -9.07 -48.83
N LYS A 122 -9.09 -9.99 -47.95
CA LYS A 122 -7.67 -10.43 -47.90
C LYS A 122 -7.34 -11.63 -48.79
N ASN A 123 -8.26 -12.01 -49.70
CA ASN A 123 -8.03 -13.06 -50.69
C ASN A 123 -7.89 -12.54 -52.13
N SER A 124 -7.74 -11.23 -52.35
CA SER A 124 -7.23 -10.72 -53.63
C SER A 124 -5.70 -10.75 -53.61
N THR A 125 -5.13 -11.86 -54.06
CA THR A 125 -3.79 -11.85 -54.66
C THR A 125 -3.84 -11.00 -55.92
N GLN A 126 -3.59 -9.70 -55.81
CA GLN A 126 -3.05 -8.88 -56.90
C GLN A 126 -2.52 -7.54 -56.38
N ASP A 127 -1.26 -7.31 -56.75
CA ASP A 127 -0.46 -6.08 -56.70
C ASP A 127 0.08 -5.57 -55.35
N GLU A 128 1.32 -5.99 -55.08
CA GLU A 128 2.34 -5.27 -54.29
C GLU A 128 2.74 -3.92 -54.90
N ASN A 129 1.83 -3.19 -55.54
CA ASN A 129 1.98 -1.74 -55.66
C ASN A 129 1.53 -1.15 -54.34
N LYS A 130 2.48 -1.06 -53.40
CA LYS A 130 2.41 -0.17 -52.23
C LYS A 130 2.02 1.22 -52.73
N ASN A 131 0.72 1.50 -52.77
CA ASN A 131 0.21 2.86 -52.85
C ASN A 131 0.64 3.53 -51.56
N ASP A 132 1.83 4.14 -51.60
CA ASP A 132 2.40 4.93 -50.54
C ASP A 132 1.50 6.15 -50.38
N PHE A 133 0.50 6.04 -49.51
CA PHE A 133 -0.45 7.11 -49.22
C PHE A 133 0.33 8.23 -48.51
N ASP A 134 0.99 9.10 -49.26
CA ASP A 134 1.87 10.19 -48.77
C ASP A 134 1.09 11.45 -48.37
N TYR A 135 -0.24 11.35 -48.23
CA TYR A 135 -1.06 12.48 -47.79
C TYR A 135 -0.91 12.69 -46.28
N ALA A 136 -0.60 13.94 -45.90
CA ALA A 136 -0.72 14.35 -44.51
C ALA A 136 -2.21 14.54 -44.15
N LEU A 137 -2.64 14.06 -42.99
CA LEU A 137 -3.98 14.31 -42.47
C LEU A 137 -3.92 15.40 -41.41
N ARG A 138 -4.76 16.43 -41.55
CA ARG A 138 -4.94 17.48 -40.54
C ARG A 138 -6.42 17.59 -40.19
N VAL A 139 -6.77 17.42 -38.92
CA VAL A 139 -8.14 17.57 -38.43
C VAL A 139 -8.17 18.65 -37.35
N ASN A 140 -8.86 19.76 -37.61
CA ASN A 140 -8.87 20.90 -36.70
C ASN A 140 -9.77 20.67 -35.48
N HIS A 141 -10.96 20.09 -35.68
CA HIS A 141 -11.91 19.81 -34.60
C HIS A 141 -12.56 18.44 -34.81
N VAL A 142 -12.49 17.58 -33.79
CA VAL A 142 -13.24 16.33 -33.72
C VAL A 142 -14.16 16.39 -32.49
N ASP A 143 -15.42 16.01 -32.63
CA ASP A 143 -16.37 15.80 -31.52
C ASP A 143 -17.18 14.53 -31.79
N ILE A 144 -16.85 13.45 -31.09
CA ILE A 144 -17.50 12.15 -31.26
C ILE A 144 -18.16 11.76 -29.94
N SER A 145 -19.45 11.41 -29.98
CA SER A 145 -20.16 10.75 -28.88
C SER A 145 -20.68 9.38 -29.33
N LEU A 146 -20.66 8.41 -28.42
CA LEU A 146 -21.16 7.06 -28.67
C LEU A 146 -22.48 6.84 -27.93
N LYS A 147 -23.37 6.02 -28.51
CA LYS A 147 -24.53 5.47 -27.79
C LYS A 147 -24.07 4.50 -26.71
N PRO A 148 -24.89 4.27 -25.67
CA PRO A 148 -24.62 3.21 -24.71
C PRO A 148 -24.41 1.87 -25.42
N PHE A 149 -23.39 1.12 -25.02
CA PHE A 149 -23.07 -0.20 -25.58
C PHE A 149 -22.47 -1.10 -24.50
N THR A 150 -22.43 -2.40 -24.79
CA THR A 150 -21.74 -3.39 -23.96
C THR A 150 -20.66 -4.04 -24.79
N TYR A 151 -19.42 -4.06 -24.29
CA TYR A 151 -18.31 -4.74 -24.92
C TYR A 151 -17.62 -5.61 -23.87
N ASP A 152 -17.53 -6.91 -24.13
CA ASP A 152 -16.88 -7.89 -23.25
C ASP A 152 -17.32 -7.81 -21.76
N GLY A 153 -18.63 -7.68 -21.55
CA GLY A 153 -19.24 -7.54 -20.21
C GLY A 153 -19.10 -6.15 -19.58
N ILE A 154 -18.39 -5.21 -20.21
CA ILE A 154 -18.26 -3.82 -19.78
C ILE A 154 -19.40 -3.01 -20.39
N LYS A 155 -20.30 -2.50 -19.53
CA LYS A 155 -21.39 -1.62 -19.94
C LYS A 155 -20.89 -0.18 -19.94
N VAL A 156 -20.78 0.43 -21.11
CA VAL A 156 -20.44 1.83 -21.31
C VAL A 156 -21.73 2.62 -21.48
N SER A 157 -22.05 3.50 -20.53
CA SER A 157 -23.25 4.34 -20.59
C SER A 157 -23.01 5.63 -21.37
N LYS A 158 -21.77 6.13 -21.38
CA LYS A 158 -21.39 7.33 -22.12
C LYS A 158 -19.93 7.23 -22.54
N ALA A 159 -19.63 7.60 -23.77
CA ALA A 159 -18.27 7.80 -24.22
C ALA A 159 -18.22 9.00 -25.16
N MET A 160 -17.25 9.89 -24.94
CA MET A 160 -17.01 11.05 -25.79
C MET A 160 -15.53 11.29 -26.01
N LEU A 161 -15.21 11.78 -27.20
CA LEU A 161 -13.87 12.19 -27.61
C LEU A 161 -13.97 13.54 -28.30
N LYS A 162 -13.25 14.53 -27.77
CA LYS A 162 -13.04 15.81 -28.42
C LYS A 162 -11.56 16.02 -28.67
N THR A 163 -11.20 16.39 -29.89
CA THR A 163 -9.82 16.72 -30.21
C THR A 163 -9.71 18.04 -30.95
N LYS A 164 -8.57 18.72 -30.74
CA LYS A 164 -8.17 19.94 -31.43
C LYS A 164 -6.82 19.73 -32.10
N HIS A 165 -6.74 20.14 -33.36
CA HIS A 165 -5.53 20.10 -34.18
C HIS A 165 -4.81 18.75 -34.16
N LEU A 166 -5.47 17.71 -34.65
CA LEU A 166 -4.85 16.44 -34.97
C LEU A 166 -4.03 16.57 -36.25
N LYS A 167 -2.79 16.08 -36.24
CA LYS A 167 -1.91 16.00 -37.41
C LYS A 167 -1.36 14.58 -37.49
N TYR A 168 -1.42 13.99 -38.67
CA TYR A 168 -0.81 12.70 -38.96
C TYR A 168 -0.02 12.78 -40.26
N LYS A 169 1.27 12.45 -40.22
CA LYS A 169 2.14 12.38 -41.41
C LYS A 169 3.29 11.42 -41.14
N LYS A 170 3.59 10.51 -42.09
CA LYS A 170 4.74 9.59 -42.03
C LYS A 170 4.93 8.96 -40.66
N ASN A 171 3.87 8.35 -40.13
CA ASN A 171 3.86 7.68 -38.83
C ASN A 171 4.11 8.58 -37.59
N ASN A 172 4.00 9.90 -37.72
CA ASN A 172 3.95 10.84 -36.60
C ASN A 172 2.51 11.30 -36.37
N LEU A 173 1.99 11.09 -35.16
CA LEU A 173 0.70 11.60 -34.70
C LEU A 173 0.95 12.71 -33.68
N GLU A 174 0.29 13.84 -33.88
CA GLU A 174 0.22 14.93 -32.92
C GLU A 174 -1.24 15.33 -32.68
N ILE A 175 -1.59 15.58 -31.42
CA ILE A 175 -2.89 16.04 -30.97
C ILE A 175 -2.64 17.15 -29.96
N GLU A 176 -3.00 18.40 -30.29
CA GLU A 176 -2.73 19.56 -29.42
C GLU A 176 -3.73 19.67 -28.26
N GLY A 177 -4.99 19.29 -28.48
CA GLY A 177 -6.02 19.20 -27.44
C GLY A 177 -6.77 17.88 -27.51
N LEU A 178 -6.91 17.21 -26.38
CA LEU A 178 -7.62 15.95 -26.21
C LEU A 178 -8.47 16.06 -24.94
N ASP A 179 -9.79 15.94 -25.08
CA ASP A 179 -10.71 15.68 -23.98
C ASP A 179 -11.39 14.34 -24.25
N PHE A 180 -11.22 13.38 -23.35
CA PHE A 180 -11.81 12.06 -23.46
C PHE A 180 -12.52 11.72 -22.15
N ALA A 181 -13.77 11.28 -22.24
CA ALA A 181 -14.53 10.88 -21.06
C ALA A 181 -15.38 9.64 -21.34
N VAL A 182 -15.37 8.71 -20.39
CA VAL A 182 -16.09 7.44 -20.46
C VAL A 182 -16.74 7.17 -19.11
N ASP A 183 -18.05 6.90 -19.11
CA ASP A 183 -18.79 6.39 -17.97
C ASP A 183 -19.11 4.92 -18.19
N SER A 184 -18.65 4.05 -17.30
CA SER A 184 -18.89 2.60 -17.38
C SER A 184 -19.27 2.02 -16.02
N ASN A 185 -19.70 0.75 -16.01
CA ASN A 185 -19.89 -0.04 -14.78
C ASN A 185 -18.58 -0.37 -14.03
N ILE A 186 -17.42 -0.12 -14.63
CA ILE A 186 -16.10 -0.35 -14.02
C ILE A 186 -15.55 0.94 -13.41
N THR A 187 -15.64 2.05 -14.13
CA THR A 187 -15.13 3.35 -13.69
C THR A 187 -15.65 4.48 -14.57
N LYS A 188 -15.59 5.71 -14.04
CA LYS A 188 -15.75 6.95 -14.80
C LYS A 188 -14.37 7.57 -15.05
N ILE A 189 -13.98 7.63 -16.31
CA ILE A 189 -12.69 8.15 -16.79
C ILE A 189 -12.92 9.55 -17.34
N SER A 190 -12.06 10.49 -16.97
CA SER A 190 -11.94 11.79 -17.63
C SER A 190 -10.46 12.14 -17.81
N ILE A 191 -10.10 12.47 -19.04
CA ILE A 191 -8.73 12.76 -19.46
C ILE A 191 -8.76 14.08 -20.22
N ARG A 192 -7.90 15.01 -19.82
CA ARG A 192 -7.57 16.22 -20.60
C ARG A 192 -6.08 16.28 -20.86
N GLY A 193 -5.67 16.50 -22.10
CA GLY A 193 -4.25 16.60 -22.40
C GLY A 193 -3.92 16.80 -23.88
N ASN A 194 -2.71 16.37 -24.23
CA ASN A 194 -2.18 16.38 -25.58
C ASN A 194 -1.29 15.15 -25.82
N PHE A 195 -1.01 14.89 -27.09
CA PHE A 195 -0.06 13.87 -27.52
C PHE A 195 0.88 14.49 -28.55
N LYS A 196 2.17 14.55 -28.26
CA LYS A 196 3.17 15.08 -29.19
C LYS A 196 4.50 14.36 -29.01
N ASN A 197 5.19 14.04 -30.10
CA ASN A 197 6.50 13.39 -30.08
C ASN A 197 6.51 12.10 -29.23
N ARG A 198 5.41 11.32 -29.27
CA ARG A 198 5.20 10.11 -28.44
C ARG A 198 5.22 10.36 -26.93
N VAL A 199 4.91 11.58 -26.49
CA VAL A 199 4.69 11.93 -25.10
C VAL A 199 3.22 12.28 -24.92
N ILE A 200 2.56 11.60 -23.97
CA ILE A 200 1.24 12.01 -23.50
C ILE A 200 1.47 13.02 -22.37
N SER A 201 0.92 14.23 -22.53
CA SER A 201 0.90 15.23 -21.46
C SER A 201 -0.54 15.49 -21.03
N LEU A 202 -0.92 14.98 -19.86
CA LEU A 202 -2.24 15.15 -19.28
C LEU A 202 -2.24 16.30 -18.29
N GLU A 203 -3.22 17.17 -18.39
CA GLU A 203 -3.51 18.18 -17.38
C GLU A 203 -4.23 17.53 -16.20
N ASP A 204 -5.29 16.77 -16.49
CA ASP A 204 -6.08 16.09 -15.49
C ASP A 204 -6.36 14.65 -15.94
N LEU A 205 -6.14 13.71 -15.01
CA LEU A 205 -6.62 12.33 -15.09
C LEU A 205 -7.51 12.07 -13.88
N SER A 206 -8.80 11.86 -14.12
CA SER A 206 -9.78 11.50 -13.09
C SER A 206 -10.30 10.10 -13.34
N LEU A 207 -10.18 9.23 -12.34
CA LEU A 207 -10.73 7.87 -12.34
C LEU A 207 -11.66 7.72 -11.14
N LYS A 208 -12.95 7.92 -11.34
CA LYS A 208 -13.94 7.86 -10.27
C LYS A 208 -14.61 6.49 -10.20
N ASP A 209 -15.03 6.14 -8.99
CA ASP A 209 -15.85 4.97 -8.70
C ASP A 209 -15.23 3.69 -9.29
N VAL A 210 -13.92 3.50 -9.08
CA VAL A 210 -13.19 2.36 -9.65
C VAL A 210 -13.62 1.07 -8.97
N ASN A 211 -14.24 0.17 -9.74
CA ASN A 211 -14.65 -1.15 -9.33
C ASN A 211 -13.48 -2.14 -9.47
N ILE A 212 -12.69 -2.28 -8.40
CA ILE A 212 -11.52 -3.17 -8.39
C ILE A 212 -11.92 -4.63 -8.66
N SER A 213 -13.02 -5.12 -8.08
CA SER A 213 -13.50 -6.48 -8.29
C SER A 213 -13.82 -6.77 -9.75
N ALA A 214 -14.45 -5.81 -10.46
CA ALA A 214 -14.70 -5.94 -11.90
C ALA A 214 -13.38 -5.94 -12.69
N ILE A 215 -12.41 -5.09 -12.32
CA ILE A 215 -11.10 -5.07 -12.96
C ILE A 215 -10.39 -6.43 -12.80
N GLU A 216 -10.38 -7.00 -11.61
CA GLU A 216 -9.75 -8.30 -11.36
C GLU A 216 -10.42 -9.42 -12.18
N GLN A 217 -11.75 -9.40 -12.26
CA GLN A 217 -12.51 -10.41 -13.01
C GLN A 217 -12.26 -10.34 -14.52
N HIS A 218 -12.25 -9.15 -15.11
CA HIS A 218 -12.15 -8.97 -16.56
C HIS A 218 -10.71 -8.92 -17.07
N PHE A 219 -9.75 -8.37 -16.31
CA PHE A 219 -8.40 -8.12 -16.81
C PHE A 219 -7.30 -8.97 -16.20
N LEU A 220 -7.53 -9.61 -15.04
CA LEU A 220 -6.49 -10.37 -14.33
C LEU A 220 -6.70 -11.89 -14.33
N LYS A 221 -7.87 -12.40 -14.72
CA LYS A 221 -8.16 -13.85 -14.74
C LYS A 221 -7.53 -14.61 -15.92
N GLU A 222 -6.94 -13.96 -16.91
CA GLU A 222 -6.25 -14.64 -18.00
C GLU A 222 -4.74 -14.73 -17.80
N LYS A 223 -4.25 -15.83 -17.19
CA LYS A 223 -2.88 -16.36 -17.41
C LYS A 223 -2.77 -17.88 -17.20
N ASN A 224 -3.68 -18.65 -17.81
CA ASN A 224 -3.41 -20.05 -18.16
C ASN A 224 -3.47 -20.31 -19.67
N SER A 225 -3.42 -19.24 -20.47
CA SER A 225 -3.22 -19.34 -21.92
C SER A 225 -1.75 -19.64 -22.17
N THR A 226 -1.49 -20.81 -22.74
CA THR A 226 -0.20 -21.29 -23.24
C THR A 226 0.64 -20.16 -23.82
N LYS A 227 1.92 -20.07 -23.41
CA LYS A 227 2.94 -19.25 -24.06
C LYS A 227 3.02 -19.66 -25.54
N LYS A 228 2.22 -19.05 -26.40
CA LYS A 228 2.63 -18.87 -27.79
C LYS A 228 3.78 -17.88 -27.74
N GLU A 229 4.95 -18.32 -28.17
CA GLU A 229 6.05 -17.44 -28.48
C GLU A 229 5.54 -16.37 -29.44
N VAL A 230 5.33 -15.16 -28.90
CA VAL A 230 5.18 -13.97 -29.71
C VAL A 230 6.55 -13.78 -30.35
N LYS A 231 6.67 -14.20 -31.63
CA LYS A 231 7.79 -13.78 -32.49
C LYS A 231 7.98 -12.28 -32.25
N LYS A 232 9.21 -11.87 -31.92
CA LYS A 232 9.58 -10.44 -31.83
C LYS A 232 9.41 -9.83 -33.21
N GLU A 233 8.20 -9.46 -33.55
CA GLU A 233 7.93 -8.56 -34.64
C GLU A 233 8.44 -7.19 -34.16
N ASN A 234 9.53 -6.73 -34.76
CA ASN A 234 10.10 -5.39 -34.56
C ASN A 234 9.15 -4.31 -35.15
N ASN A 235 7.86 -4.38 -34.82
CA ASN A 235 6.91 -3.37 -35.20
C ASN A 235 7.14 -2.18 -34.29
N HIS A 236 7.78 -1.13 -34.81
CA HIS A 236 7.87 0.17 -34.17
C HIS A 236 6.46 0.72 -33.99
N ASN A 237 5.79 0.33 -32.91
CA ASN A 237 4.44 0.79 -32.62
C ASN A 237 4.51 2.28 -32.24
N ILE A 238 4.33 3.11 -33.27
CA ILE A 238 4.33 4.58 -33.22
C ILE A 238 3.23 5.13 -32.29
N TRP A 239 2.18 4.35 -32.04
CA TRP A 239 1.06 4.71 -31.17
C TRP A 239 1.39 4.54 -29.69
N MET A 240 2.43 3.77 -29.36
CA MET A 240 2.81 3.57 -27.97
C MET A 240 3.62 4.78 -27.46
N PRO A 241 3.10 5.52 -26.47
CA PRO A 241 3.85 6.63 -25.87
C PRO A 241 5.13 6.11 -25.24
N LYS A 242 6.21 6.88 -25.32
CA LYS A 242 7.47 6.62 -24.59
C LYS A 242 7.40 7.10 -23.15
N GLN A 243 6.62 8.17 -22.92
CA GLN A 243 6.50 8.84 -21.64
C GLN A 243 5.06 9.34 -21.45
N ILE A 244 4.60 9.31 -20.20
CA ILE A 244 3.33 9.86 -19.77
C ILE A 244 3.61 10.84 -18.63
N ASN A 245 3.24 12.10 -18.83
CA ASN A 245 3.32 13.16 -17.84
C ASN A 245 1.90 13.58 -17.44
N ILE A 246 1.59 13.63 -16.15
CA ILE A 246 0.26 13.99 -15.66
C ILE A 246 0.38 15.08 -14.60
N LYS A 247 -0.24 16.24 -14.81
CA LYS A 247 -0.20 17.34 -13.84
C LYS A 247 -1.03 17.02 -12.61
N ASN A 248 -2.27 16.56 -12.76
CA ASN A 248 -3.14 16.14 -11.66
C ASN A 248 -3.73 14.75 -11.90
N VAL A 249 -3.68 13.91 -10.87
CA VAL A 249 -4.38 12.63 -10.81
C VAL A 249 -5.32 12.66 -9.63
N GLU A 250 -6.57 12.25 -9.86
CA GLU A 250 -7.53 11.97 -8.80
C GLU A 250 -8.18 10.63 -9.08
N THR A 251 -8.18 9.75 -8.08
CA THR A 251 -8.91 8.49 -8.17
C THR A 251 -9.54 8.10 -6.85
N ASN A 252 -10.71 7.49 -6.91
CA ASN A 252 -11.35 6.82 -5.79
C ASN A 252 -11.86 5.44 -6.23
N ILE A 253 -11.89 4.51 -5.29
CA ILE A 253 -12.47 3.19 -5.53
C ILE A 253 -13.91 3.12 -5.02
N LEU A 254 -14.69 2.20 -5.58
CA LEU A 254 -15.93 1.78 -4.95
C LEU A 254 -15.64 0.96 -3.69
N SER A 255 -16.55 1.02 -2.73
CA SER A 255 -16.44 0.19 -1.53
C SER A 255 -16.32 -1.29 -1.90
N MET A 256 -15.45 -2.00 -1.18
CA MET A 256 -15.16 -3.39 -1.46
C MET A 256 -14.70 -4.13 -0.21
N THR A 257 -14.81 -5.45 -0.25
CA THR A 257 -14.20 -6.33 0.74
C THR A 257 -13.02 -7.04 0.12
N TYR A 258 -11.82 -6.83 0.67
CA TYR A 258 -10.62 -7.59 0.33
C TYR A 258 -10.24 -8.48 1.51
N LYS A 259 -10.37 -9.80 1.34
CA LYS A 259 -10.27 -10.78 2.44
C LYS A 259 -11.23 -10.43 3.58
N ASN A 260 -10.71 -10.09 4.75
CA ASN A 260 -11.45 -9.67 5.94
C ASN A 260 -11.45 -8.13 6.15
N MET A 261 -10.85 -7.37 5.22
CA MET A 261 -10.82 -5.92 5.24
C MET A 261 -11.99 -5.38 4.42
N PHE A 262 -12.95 -4.74 5.08
CA PHE A 262 -13.97 -3.93 4.43
C PHE A 262 -13.43 -2.51 4.22
N ILE A 263 -13.26 -2.12 2.97
CA ILE A 263 -12.87 -0.79 2.55
C ILE A 263 -14.14 -0.02 2.20
N LYS A 264 -14.44 1.03 2.97
CA LYS A 264 -15.59 1.89 2.73
C LYS A 264 -15.28 2.93 1.66
N ASP A 265 -14.11 3.55 1.75
CA ASP A 265 -13.62 4.52 0.78
C ASP A 265 -12.09 4.43 0.69
N ALA A 266 -11.55 4.63 -0.51
CA ALA A 266 -10.13 4.85 -0.70
C ALA A 266 -9.91 5.80 -1.86
N TYR A 267 -9.01 6.76 -1.67
CA TYR A 267 -8.69 7.74 -2.69
C TYR A 267 -7.19 7.99 -2.79
N LEU A 268 -6.77 8.39 -3.98
CA LEU A 268 -5.41 8.81 -4.28
C LEU A 268 -5.47 10.12 -5.08
N LYS A 269 -4.71 11.12 -4.61
CA LYS A 269 -4.50 12.37 -5.34
C LYS A 269 -3.00 12.53 -5.56
N ALA A 270 -2.58 12.76 -6.80
CA ALA A 270 -1.18 12.97 -7.12
C ALA A 270 -0.97 14.18 -8.03
N LYS A 271 0.20 14.82 -7.91
CA LYS A 271 0.63 15.93 -8.78
C LYS A 271 1.98 15.65 -9.44
N HIS A 272 2.10 16.07 -10.69
CA HIS A 272 3.29 15.94 -11.54
C HIS A 272 3.83 14.49 -11.56
N LEU A 273 2.96 13.56 -11.96
CA LEU A 273 3.30 12.16 -12.18
C LEU A 273 4.08 12.03 -13.49
N ALA A 274 5.24 11.39 -13.45
CA ALA A 274 6.02 11.06 -14.66
C ALA A 274 6.28 9.55 -14.73
N ILE A 275 5.87 8.94 -15.84
CA ILE A 275 6.01 7.50 -16.10
C ILE A 275 6.74 7.31 -17.42
N ASP A 276 7.83 6.55 -17.39
CA ASP A 276 8.41 5.98 -18.61
C ASP A 276 7.67 4.68 -18.90
N THR A 277 7.32 4.43 -20.17
CA THR A 277 6.56 3.22 -20.54
C THR A 277 7.47 2.05 -20.94
N THR A 278 8.73 2.33 -21.27
CA THR A 278 9.68 1.34 -21.81
C THR A 278 11.06 1.51 -21.17
N PRO A 279 11.39 0.79 -20.07
CA PRO A 279 10.49 -0.05 -19.27
C PRO A 279 9.47 0.77 -18.47
N PHE A 280 8.37 0.15 -18.05
CA PHE A 280 7.36 0.80 -17.21
C PHE A 280 7.95 1.17 -15.84
N VAL A 281 8.27 2.44 -15.64
CA VAL A 281 8.91 2.96 -14.41
C VAL A 281 8.25 4.26 -13.98
N LEU A 282 7.85 4.28 -12.72
CA LEU A 282 7.37 5.48 -12.05
C LEU A 282 8.58 6.31 -11.58
N ASN A 283 8.84 7.43 -12.26
CA ASN A 283 10.04 8.23 -12.06
C ASN A 283 9.89 9.27 -10.94
N ASN A 284 8.79 10.02 -11.00
CA ASN A 284 8.55 11.16 -10.13
C ASN A 284 7.07 11.30 -9.78
N ILE A 285 6.84 11.69 -8.52
CA ILE A 285 5.59 12.26 -8.03
C ILE A 285 5.95 13.39 -7.09
N ASP A 286 5.53 14.62 -7.38
CA ASP A 286 5.89 15.77 -6.53
C ASP A 286 5.05 15.83 -5.25
N ASN A 287 3.79 15.40 -5.34
CA ASN A 287 2.89 15.32 -4.21
C ASN A 287 1.96 14.11 -4.40
N VAL A 288 1.84 13.27 -3.40
CA VAL A 288 0.87 12.17 -3.34
C VAL A 288 0.15 12.22 -2.00
N VAL A 289 -1.16 12.11 -2.05
CA VAL A 289 -2.05 11.95 -0.90
C VAL A 289 -2.84 10.67 -1.11
N PHE A 290 -2.82 9.79 -0.12
CA PHE A 290 -3.62 8.57 -0.10
C PHE A 290 -4.46 8.55 1.17
N GLY A 291 -5.76 8.27 1.02
CA GLY A 291 -6.68 8.05 2.13
C GLY A 291 -7.37 6.70 1.99
N LEU A 292 -7.59 6.04 3.12
CA LEU A 292 -8.33 4.77 3.22
C LEU A 292 -9.19 4.79 4.49
N GLU A 293 -10.48 4.53 4.34
CA GLU A 293 -11.41 4.27 5.45
C GLU A 293 -11.77 2.78 5.44
N SER A 294 -11.45 2.06 6.51
CA SER A 294 -11.70 0.62 6.59
C SER A 294 -12.06 0.15 8.00
N ASN A 295 -12.57 -1.07 8.11
CA ASN A 295 -12.79 -1.74 9.41
C ASN A 295 -11.48 -2.12 10.14
N ILE A 296 -10.31 -1.93 9.52
CA ILE A 296 -9.00 -2.19 10.12
C ILE A 296 -8.38 -0.91 10.68
N SER A 297 -8.42 0.18 9.92
CA SER A 297 -7.88 1.49 10.31
C SER A 297 -8.31 2.56 9.31
N ASN A 298 -8.31 3.81 9.76
CA ASN A 298 -8.36 4.99 8.91
C ASN A 298 -6.92 5.46 8.63
N ILE A 299 -6.50 5.36 7.37
CA ILE A 299 -5.15 5.66 6.92
C ILE A 299 -5.13 6.97 6.16
N TYR A 300 -4.19 7.83 6.49
CA TYR A 300 -3.85 9.01 5.71
C TYR A 300 -2.34 9.07 5.50
N LEU A 301 -1.92 9.17 4.24
CA LEU A 301 -0.52 9.30 3.84
C LEU A 301 -0.36 10.54 2.98
N LYS A 302 0.69 11.33 3.24
CA LYS A 302 1.11 12.43 2.38
C LYS A 302 2.60 12.37 2.11
N GLY A 303 3.00 12.54 0.86
CA GLY A 303 4.42 12.49 0.51
C GLY A 303 4.73 12.79 -0.94
N LYS A 304 5.88 12.29 -1.39
CA LYS A 304 6.42 12.46 -2.75
C LYS A 304 7.33 11.30 -3.11
N MET A 305 7.55 11.07 -4.39
CA MET A 305 8.45 10.03 -4.89
C MET A 305 9.47 10.61 -5.85
N LYS A 306 10.76 10.37 -5.61
CA LYS A 306 11.86 10.74 -6.51
C LYS A 306 12.85 9.59 -6.63
N LYS A 307 13.20 9.19 -7.85
CA LYS A 307 14.23 8.16 -8.11
C LYS A 307 13.98 6.86 -7.31
N GLN A 308 12.75 6.36 -7.30
CA GLN A 308 12.30 5.17 -6.54
C GLN A 308 12.43 5.29 -5.01
N ILE A 309 12.53 6.51 -4.47
CA ILE A 309 12.46 6.78 -3.03
C ILE A 309 11.12 7.44 -2.75
N LEU A 310 10.24 6.75 -2.01
CA LEU A 310 9.01 7.32 -1.48
C LEU A 310 9.32 8.01 -0.16
N SER A 311 9.09 9.32 -0.09
CA SER A 311 9.26 10.13 1.12
C SER A 311 7.89 10.56 1.62
N LEU A 312 7.48 10.08 2.79
CA LEU A 312 6.21 10.40 3.44
C LEU A 312 6.47 11.42 4.55
N ASP A 313 5.81 12.58 4.45
CA ASP A 313 5.94 13.68 5.42
C ASP A 313 5.01 13.47 6.62
N ASP A 314 3.81 12.93 6.38
CA ASP A 314 2.80 12.64 7.38
C ASP A 314 2.15 11.29 7.10
N VAL A 315 2.06 10.46 8.13
CA VAL A 315 1.44 9.13 8.12
C VAL A 315 0.62 9.01 9.39
N ARG A 316 -0.70 8.94 9.23
CA ARG A 316 -1.64 8.80 10.33
C ARG A 316 -2.40 7.51 10.15
N LEU A 317 -2.39 6.68 11.19
CA LEU A 317 -3.12 5.42 11.26
C LEU A 317 -4.01 5.48 12.49
N ASN A 318 -5.28 5.83 12.29
CA ASN A 318 -6.21 5.98 13.39
C ASN A 318 -6.99 4.68 13.61
N ASP A 319 -7.30 4.41 14.88
CA ASP A 319 -8.20 3.34 15.31
C ASP A 319 -7.80 1.96 14.75
N VAL A 320 -6.51 1.62 14.91
CA VAL A 320 -5.98 0.37 14.38
C VAL A 320 -6.55 -0.82 15.15
N ASN A 321 -7.30 -1.68 14.45
CA ASN A 321 -7.78 -2.95 14.96
C ASN A 321 -6.72 -4.05 14.76
N ILE A 322 -5.86 -4.26 15.77
CA ILE A 322 -4.74 -5.22 15.66
C ILE A 322 -5.23 -6.65 15.45
N SER A 323 -6.38 -7.05 16.02
CA SER A 323 -6.95 -8.38 15.79
C SER A 323 -7.38 -8.58 14.33
N ALA A 324 -7.89 -7.53 13.69
CA ALA A 324 -8.20 -7.57 12.26
C ALA A 324 -6.93 -7.59 11.39
N VAL A 325 -5.90 -6.81 11.76
CA VAL A 325 -4.58 -6.86 11.10
C VAL A 325 -3.98 -8.26 11.18
N GLN A 326 -4.00 -8.90 12.35
CA GLN A 326 -3.49 -10.26 12.54
C GLN A 326 -4.19 -11.24 11.59
N ARG A 327 -5.52 -11.22 11.54
CA ARG A 327 -6.30 -12.07 10.61
C ARG A 327 -6.00 -11.80 9.13
N LEU A 328 -5.65 -10.55 8.77
CA LEU A 328 -5.26 -10.21 7.40
C LEU A 328 -3.88 -10.79 7.01
N LEU A 329 -2.98 -10.92 8.01
CA LEU A 329 -1.60 -11.39 7.83
C LEU A 329 -1.44 -12.91 7.99
N VAL A 330 -2.39 -13.60 8.62
CA VAL A 330 -2.39 -15.08 8.67
C VAL A 330 -2.48 -15.59 7.22
N LYS A 331 -1.54 -16.48 6.86
CA LYS A 331 -1.55 -17.10 5.54
C LYS A 331 -2.81 -17.95 5.41
N ASP A 332 -3.44 -17.90 4.24
CA ASP A 332 -4.50 -18.84 3.91
C ASP A 332 -3.88 -20.23 3.77
N ASP A 333 -3.86 -21.01 4.86
CA ASP A 333 -3.31 -22.38 4.90
C ASP A 333 -4.04 -23.36 3.95
N ASN A 334 -5.13 -22.91 3.31
CA ASN A 334 -5.95 -23.70 2.39
C ASN A 334 -5.54 -23.64 0.91
N LYS A 335 -4.34 -23.15 0.59
CA LYS A 335 -3.76 -23.38 -0.75
C LYS A 335 -2.36 -23.96 -0.63
N THR A 336 -2.29 -25.29 -0.67
CA THR A 336 -1.14 -26.07 -1.15
C THR A 336 -0.83 -25.71 -2.61
N THR A 337 -0.39 -24.48 -2.82
CA THR A 337 0.32 -24.11 -4.03
C THR A 337 1.74 -24.60 -3.85
N LYS A 338 2.08 -25.66 -4.59
CA LYS A 338 3.46 -26.11 -4.79
C LYS A 338 4.36 -24.88 -4.90
N HIS A 339 5.42 -24.83 -4.09
CA HIS A 339 6.46 -23.82 -4.17
C HIS A 339 6.98 -23.73 -5.62
N SER A 340 6.41 -22.83 -6.40
CA SER A 340 7.15 -22.17 -7.45
C SER A 340 8.17 -21.28 -6.73
N ASN A 341 9.45 -21.54 -7.00
CA ASN A 341 10.51 -20.65 -6.56
C ASN A 341 10.10 -19.20 -6.86
N PRO A 342 10.18 -18.26 -5.90
CA PRO A 342 9.91 -16.85 -6.18
C PRO A 342 11.10 -16.28 -6.96
N THR A 343 11.20 -16.61 -8.24
CA THR A 343 12.07 -15.92 -9.20
C THR A 343 11.36 -14.72 -9.84
N THR A 344 10.21 -14.30 -9.32
CA THR A 344 9.58 -13.05 -9.69
C THR A 344 10.40 -11.90 -9.09
N GLN A 345 11.28 -11.33 -9.91
CA GLN A 345 11.82 -10.00 -9.68
C GLN A 345 10.69 -9.10 -9.19
N ALA A 346 10.89 -8.46 -8.04
CA ALA A 346 9.96 -7.47 -7.52
C ALA A 346 9.61 -6.49 -8.65
N PRO A 347 8.32 -6.09 -8.80
CA PRO A 347 7.92 -5.16 -9.85
C PRO A 347 8.89 -3.98 -9.88
N LYS A 348 9.51 -3.70 -11.03
CA LYS A 348 10.49 -2.59 -11.17
C LYS A 348 9.91 -1.22 -10.75
N SER A 349 8.59 -1.13 -10.61
CA SER A 349 7.83 0.04 -10.19
C SER A 349 7.73 0.26 -8.67
N LEU A 350 8.10 -0.72 -7.82
CA LEU A 350 8.08 -0.51 -6.38
C LEU A 350 9.21 0.42 -5.93
N PRO A 351 8.99 1.28 -4.93
CA PRO A 351 10.06 2.08 -4.35
C PRO A 351 11.11 1.15 -3.72
N LYS A 352 12.39 1.48 -3.90
CA LYS A 352 13.50 0.79 -3.21
C LYS A 352 13.53 1.15 -1.72
N TRP A 353 13.21 2.40 -1.41
CA TRP A 353 13.24 2.96 -0.08
C TRP A 353 11.95 3.68 0.24
N VAL A 354 11.44 3.47 1.45
CA VAL A 354 10.39 4.31 2.03
C VAL A 354 10.99 5.07 3.21
N LYS A 355 10.98 6.40 3.13
CA LYS A 355 11.42 7.29 4.21
C LYS A 355 10.18 7.94 4.81
N ILE A 356 9.97 7.80 6.10
CA ILE A 356 8.81 8.37 6.78
C ILE A 356 9.31 9.32 7.87
N LYS A 357 8.95 10.59 7.76
CA LYS A 357 9.38 11.62 8.71
C LYS A 357 8.73 11.40 10.07
N HIS A 358 7.43 11.15 10.07
CA HIS A 358 6.62 10.96 11.28
C HIS A 358 5.48 9.98 11.02
N ILE A 359 5.24 9.09 12.00
CA ILE A 359 4.03 8.28 12.12
C ILE A 359 3.40 8.60 13.47
N GLU A 360 2.08 8.78 13.47
CA GLU A 360 1.27 8.74 14.68
C GLU A 360 0.14 7.72 14.51
N THR A 361 -0.05 6.87 15.52
CA THR A 361 -1.09 5.85 15.50
C THR A 361 -1.65 5.57 16.88
N ASN A 362 -2.95 5.27 16.93
CA ASN A 362 -3.63 4.72 18.09
C ASN A 362 -4.22 3.33 17.78
N ILE A 363 -4.21 2.47 18.78
CA ILE A 363 -4.75 1.11 18.69
C ILE A 363 -6.10 1.08 19.38
N LEU A 364 -7.09 0.47 18.74
CA LEU A 364 -8.39 0.19 19.36
C LEU A 364 -8.22 -0.76 20.54
N ALA A 365 -9.08 -0.62 21.55
CA ALA A 365 -9.03 -1.48 22.72
C ALA A 365 -9.12 -2.96 22.29
N THR A 366 -8.23 -3.78 22.84
CA THR A 366 -8.10 -5.19 22.44
C THR A 366 -7.63 -6.06 23.59
N LYS A 367 -8.01 -7.34 23.56
CA LYS A 367 -7.75 -8.31 24.63
C LYS A 367 -6.94 -9.49 24.09
N TYR A 368 -5.83 -9.78 24.77
CA TYR A 368 -4.92 -10.89 24.54
C TYR A 368 -4.81 -11.74 25.80
N GLY A 369 -5.61 -12.81 25.88
CA GLY A 369 -5.71 -13.63 27.08
C GLY A 369 -6.10 -12.78 28.31
N PRO A 370 -5.29 -12.73 29.37
CA PRO A 370 -5.57 -11.89 30.55
C PRO A 370 -5.21 -10.41 30.35
N LEU A 371 -4.49 -10.04 29.30
CA LEU A 371 -4.07 -8.66 29.03
C LEU A 371 -5.12 -7.94 28.19
N GLU A 372 -5.59 -6.79 28.64
CA GLU A 372 -6.45 -5.88 27.90
C GLU A 372 -5.70 -4.57 27.68
N ILE A 373 -5.45 -4.21 26.42
CA ILE A 373 -4.92 -2.91 26.03
C ILE A 373 -6.11 -1.97 25.92
N LYS A 374 -6.21 -0.98 26.82
CA LYS A 374 -7.33 -0.04 26.87
C LYS A 374 -7.10 1.15 25.94
N LYS A 375 -5.88 1.67 25.94
CA LYS A 375 -5.42 2.79 25.10
C LYS A 375 -3.96 2.58 24.75
N SER A 376 -3.58 2.92 23.53
CA SER A 376 -2.18 2.96 23.11
C SER A 376 -1.99 4.04 22.07
N ASN A 377 -0.93 4.83 22.23
CA ASN A 377 -0.47 5.82 21.25
C ASN A 377 1.00 5.54 20.95
N LEU A 378 1.28 5.31 19.67
CA LEU A 378 2.61 5.06 19.15
C LEU A 378 2.98 6.21 18.22
N LYS A 379 4.12 6.84 18.51
CA LYS A 379 4.75 7.85 17.68
C LYS A 379 6.09 7.33 17.22
N ALA A 380 6.32 7.37 15.91
CA ALA A 380 7.62 7.06 15.34
C ALA A 380 8.14 8.21 14.49
N LYS A 381 9.47 8.37 14.43
CA LYS A 381 10.14 9.43 13.66
C LYS A 381 11.34 8.88 12.91
N ASN A 382 11.64 9.50 11.76
CA ASN A 382 12.82 9.21 10.94
C ASN A 382 12.94 7.73 10.55
N LEU A 383 11.84 7.14 10.07
CA LEU A 383 11.81 5.75 9.64
C LEU A 383 12.45 5.60 8.27
N ILE A 384 13.29 4.59 8.11
CA ILE A 384 13.91 4.23 6.83
C ILE A 384 13.69 2.74 6.60
N PHE A 385 12.83 2.43 5.64
CA PHE A 385 12.50 1.07 5.27
C PHE A 385 13.16 0.68 3.94
N ASP A 386 13.92 -0.40 3.97
CA ASP A 386 14.44 -1.11 2.80
C ASP A 386 13.38 -2.10 2.32
N VAL A 387 12.72 -1.78 1.21
CA VAL A 387 11.59 -2.57 0.69
C VAL A 387 12.08 -3.92 0.20
N LYS A 388 13.25 -3.97 -0.45
CA LYS A 388 13.80 -5.21 -1.02
C LYS A 388 14.17 -6.21 0.08
N ASN A 389 14.78 -5.73 1.15
CA ASN A 389 15.27 -6.58 2.24
C ASN A 389 14.26 -6.72 3.39
N LEU A 390 13.06 -6.15 3.27
CA LEU A 390 12.03 -6.11 4.32
C LEU A 390 12.57 -5.64 5.68
N MET A 391 13.37 -4.56 5.64
CA MET A 391 14.18 -4.13 6.80
C MET A 391 13.91 -2.68 7.17
N LEU A 392 13.41 -2.46 8.39
CA LEU A 392 13.39 -1.16 9.04
C LEU A 392 14.79 -0.87 9.59
N LYS A 393 15.59 -0.14 8.81
CA LYS A 393 16.99 0.17 9.13
C LYS A 393 17.12 1.08 10.34
N LYS A 394 16.23 2.05 10.46
CA LYS A 394 16.25 3.06 11.51
C LYS A 394 14.83 3.54 11.80
N ALA A 395 14.52 3.76 13.08
CA ALA A 395 13.40 4.56 13.55
C ALA A 395 13.67 5.05 14.98
N LYS A 396 13.08 6.19 15.39
CA LYS A 396 12.89 6.54 16.81
C LYS A 396 11.45 6.24 17.18
N VAL A 397 11.22 5.67 18.36
CA VAL A 397 9.91 5.18 18.78
C VAL A 397 9.58 5.69 20.18
N ASP A 398 8.35 6.16 20.36
CA ASP A 398 7.74 6.55 21.63
C ASP A 398 6.37 5.89 21.70
N LEU A 399 6.14 5.05 22.71
CA LEU A 399 4.91 4.29 22.90
C LEU A 399 4.39 4.55 24.30
N ASN A 400 3.14 4.99 24.41
CA ASN A 400 2.45 5.10 25.68
C ASN A 400 1.18 4.27 25.62
N ALA A 401 1.02 3.35 26.58
CA ALA A 401 -0.11 2.44 26.60
C ALA A 401 -0.63 2.24 28.02
N SER A 402 -1.96 2.21 28.15
CA SER A 402 -2.66 1.81 29.37
C SER A 402 -3.27 0.45 29.15
N THR A 403 -2.95 -0.50 30.02
CA THR A 403 -3.55 -1.84 30.04
C THR A 403 -4.38 -2.04 31.31
N ASN A 404 -5.09 -3.16 31.42
CA ASN A 404 -5.66 -3.59 32.70
C ASN A 404 -4.57 -3.95 33.74
N LEU A 405 -3.36 -4.34 33.33
CA LEU A 405 -2.31 -4.80 34.24
C LEU A 405 -1.27 -3.75 34.62
N SER A 406 -1.04 -2.75 33.76
CA SER A 406 0.00 -1.72 33.95
C SER A 406 -0.21 -0.48 33.07
N GLU A 407 0.38 0.64 33.49
CA GLU A 407 0.73 1.74 32.57
C GLU A 407 2.14 1.51 32.01
N LEU A 408 2.30 1.73 30.71
CA LEU A 408 3.54 1.56 29.97
C LEU A 408 3.92 2.88 29.29
N SER A 409 5.18 3.29 29.46
CA SER A 409 5.82 4.31 28.64
C SER A 409 7.16 3.78 28.15
N TYR A 410 7.33 3.69 26.83
CA TYR A 410 8.53 3.20 26.19
C TYR A 410 9.13 4.28 25.28
N LYS A 411 10.45 4.46 25.36
CA LYS A 411 11.20 5.33 24.46
C LYS A 411 12.45 4.61 23.98
N GLY A 412 12.63 4.60 22.66
CA GLY A 412 13.74 3.87 22.07
C GLY A 412 13.90 4.09 20.58
N SER A 413 14.53 3.12 19.94
CA SER A 413 14.84 3.13 18.53
C SER A 413 14.72 1.74 17.93
N ILE A 414 14.54 1.69 16.62
CA ILE A 414 14.67 0.46 15.85
C ILE A 414 15.94 0.59 15.01
N LYS A 415 16.78 -0.44 15.01
CA LYS A 415 17.97 -0.55 14.15
C LYS A 415 17.97 -1.92 13.49
N ASN A 416 17.88 -1.97 12.15
CA ASN A 416 17.85 -3.21 11.38
C ASN A 416 16.85 -4.25 11.94
N ASN A 417 15.59 -3.85 12.17
CA ASN A 417 14.54 -4.67 12.81
C ASN A 417 14.78 -5.05 14.30
N HIS A 418 15.82 -4.55 14.96
CA HIS A 418 15.98 -4.68 16.42
C HIS A 418 15.36 -3.50 17.15
N LEU A 419 14.44 -3.76 18.07
CA LEU A 419 13.85 -2.79 18.98
C LEU A 419 14.76 -2.62 20.19
N LEU A 420 15.20 -1.39 20.47
CA LEU A 420 16.17 -1.05 21.50
C LEU A 420 15.65 0.12 22.34
N GLY A 421 15.63 0.02 23.66
CA GLY A 421 15.37 1.17 24.53
C GLY A 421 14.70 0.85 25.85
N GLU A 422 14.32 1.90 26.58
CA GLU A 422 13.83 1.77 27.95
C GLU A 422 12.29 1.83 27.99
N ALA A 423 11.69 0.84 28.65
CA ALA A 423 10.30 0.82 29.09
C ALA A 423 10.19 1.13 30.59
N LYS A 424 9.20 1.95 30.94
CA LYS A 424 8.80 2.25 32.31
C LYS A 424 7.41 1.65 32.51
N LEU A 425 7.32 0.74 33.47
CA LEU A 425 6.09 0.05 33.83
C LEU A 425 5.64 0.49 35.23
N LEU A 426 4.37 0.84 35.34
CA LEU A 426 3.67 1.08 36.61
C LEU A 426 2.57 0.02 36.76
N PRO A 427 2.79 -1.04 37.54
CA PRO A 427 1.82 -2.10 37.73
C PRO A 427 0.51 -1.63 38.38
N LYS A 428 -0.62 -2.22 37.97
CA LYS A 428 -1.95 -1.99 38.55
C LYS A 428 -2.34 -3.12 39.49
N LYS A 429 -3.39 -2.88 40.29
CA LYS A 429 -3.90 -3.82 41.31
C LYS A 429 -4.23 -5.19 40.71
N GLU A 430 -4.80 -5.18 39.50
CA GLU A 430 -5.27 -6.33 38.77
C GLU A 430 -4.15 -7.33 38.46
N LEU A 431 -2.92 -6.86 38.24
CA LEU A 431 -1.76 -7.75 38.06
C LEU A 431 -1.54 -8.64 39.28
N TYR A 432 -1.55 -8.04 40.47
CA TYR A 432 -1.32 -8.76 41.72
C TYR A 432 -2.46 -9.73 42.05
N THR A 433 -3.70 -9.30 41.79
CA THR A 433 -4.89 -10.14 42.01
C THR A 433 -4.95 -11.31 41.03
N LEU A 434 -4.65 -11.08 39.75
CA LEU A 434 -4.69 -12.12 38.72
C LEU A 434 -3.75 -13.29 39.02
N TYR A 435 -2.55 -12.99 39.51
CA TYR A 435 -1.52 -14.01 39.77
C TYR A 435 -1.40 -14.41 41.25
N GLY A 436 -2.31 -13.93 42.12
CA GLY A 436 -2.27 -14.24 43.56
C GLY A 436 -0.95 -13.86 44.23
N LEU A 437 -0.26 -12.81 43.73
CA LEU A 437 1.07 -12.45 44.20
C LEU A 437 0.96 -11.94 45.65
N PRO A 438 1.76 -12.47 46.60
CA PRO A 438 1.74 -12.03 48.00
C PRO A 438 2.47 -10.69 48.17
N LEU A 439 2.20 -9.73 47.28
CA LEU A 439 2.90 -8.46 47.18
C LEU A 439 1.98 -7.28 47.48
N ARG A 440 2.44 -6.35 48.32
CA ARG A 440 1.73 -5.11 48.60
C ARG A 440 1.69 -4.25 47.33
N LYS A 441 0.48 -3.95 46.88
CA LYS A 441 0.18 -3.21 45.63
C LYS A 441 0.94 -1.90 45.44
N LYS A 442 1.23 -1.15 46.52
CA LYS A 442 1.94 0.14 46.49
C LYS A 442 3.45 0.04 46.81
N ALA A 443 3.97 -1.16 47.06
CA ALA A 443 5.36 -1.33 47.48
C ALA A 443 6.35 -1.20 46.30
N ILE A 444 5.93 -1.59 45.10
CA ILE A 444 6.72 -1.53 43.88
C ILE A 444 6.26 -0.32 43.07
N HIS A 445 7.08 0.72 43.02
CA HIS A 445 6.69 1.99 42.40
C HIS A 445 6.90 1.97 40.89
N LYS A 446 8.13 1.78 40.44
CA LYS A 446 8.50 1.92 39.03
C LYS A 446 9.45 0.80 38.64
N ILE A 447 9.06 0.03 37.64
CA ILE A 447 9.90 -0.98 37.03
C ILE A 447 10.49 -0.37 35.76
N VAL A 448 11.81 -0.35 35.67
CA VAL A 448 12.54 0.10 34.49
C VAL A 448 13.05 -1.15 33.78
N VAL A 449 12.78 -1.26 32.48
CA VAL A 449 13.16 -2.40 31.65
C VAL A 449 13.92 -1.88 30.44
N ASP A 450 15.20 -2.21 30.32
CA ASP A 450 15.93 -2.01 29.06
C ASP A 450 15.65 -3.19 28.15
N ILE A 451 15.15 -2.94 26.94
CA ILE A 451 14.65 -3.97 26.02
C ILE A 451 15.55 -3.99 24.78
N ASN A 452 16.01 -5.19 24.43
CA ASN A 452 16.58 -5.51 23.13
C ASN A 452 15.82 -6.69 22.54
N ALA A 453 14.92 -6.41 21.60
CA ALA A 453 14.06 -7.42 20.98
C ALA A 453 14.31 -7.51 19.47
N SER A 454 14.31 -8.74 18.97
CA SER A 454 14.43 -9.08 17.56
C SER A 454 13.37 -10.11 17.16
N LYS A 455 13.42 -10.62 15.93
CA LYS A 455 12.58 -11.73 15.49
C LYS A 455 12.94 -13.06 16.17
N ASP A 456 14.14 -13.19 16.74
CA ASP A 456 14.69 -14.44 17.24
C ASP A 456 14.72 -14.47 18.78
N THR A 457 14.96 -13.33 19.42
CA THR A 457 15.13 -13.22 20.87
C THR A 457 14.54 -11.95 21.46
N ILE A 458 14.17 -12.01 22.74
CA ILE A 458 13.82 -10.86 23.58
C ILE A 458 14.76 -10.88 24.78
N ILE A 459 15.61 -9.87 24.87
CA ILE A 459 16.48 -9.63 26.02
C ILE A 459 15.92 -8.43 26.78
N ALA A 460 15.80 -8.56 28.10
CA ALA A 460 15.29 -7.49 28.95
C ALA A 460 16.06 -7.40 30.27
N ASP A 461 16.63 -6.23 30.56
CA ASP A 461 17.27 -5.93 31.83
C ASP A 461 16.31 -5.13 32.73
N ILE A 462 15.84 -5.78 33.79
CA ILE A 462 14.83 -5.25 34.70
C ILE A 462 15.51 -4.68 35.94
N LYS A 463 15.16 -3.45 36.29
CA LYS A 463 15.62 -2.76 37.51
C LYS A 463 14.43 -2.27 38.31
N THR A 464 14.42 -2.57 39.62
CA THR A 464 13.37 -2.11 40.52
C THR A 464 13.84 -2.01 41.97
N LYS A 465 13.03 -1.33 42.79
CA LYS A 465 13.17 -1.19 44.25
C LYS A 465 11.80 -1.24 44.89
N GLY A 466 11.73 -1.64 46.15
CA GLY A 466 10.48 -1.68 46.88
C GLY A 466 10.67 -1.74 48.38
N LYS A 467 9.70 -1.23 49.13
CA LYS A 467 9.71 -1.30 50.60
C LYS A 467 8.50 -2.08 51.10
N LYS A 468 8.76 -2.96 52.06
CA LYS A 468 7.78 -3.83 52.69
C LYS A 468 6.95 -4.55 51.63
N ILE A 469 7.60 -5.29 50.73
CA ILE A 469 6.95 -5.83 49.54
C ILE A 469 5.91 -6.92 49.84
N LEU A 470 5.98 -7.64 50.97
CA LEU A 470 5.10 -8.77 51.24
C LEU A 470 3.75 -8.36 51.86
N GLU A 471 2.67 -8.97 51.38
CA GLU A 471 1.30 -8.86 51.92
C GLU A 471 1.06 -10.04 52.90
N GLY A 472 1.07 -9.78 54.21
CA GLY A 472 0.95 -10.82 55.25
C GLY A 472 -0.04 -10.47 56.37
N LYS A 473 -0.76 -11.47 56.88
CA LYS A 473 -1.82 -11.32 57.91
C LYS A 473 -1.30 -10.78 59.25
N ASN A 474 -0.09 -11.18 59.66
CA ASN A 474 0.45 -10.85 60.99
C ASN A 474 1.44 -9.67 61.03
N ARG A 475 1.65 -8.94 59.91
CA ARG A 475 2.50 -7.72 59.81
C ARG A 475 3.97 -7.82 60.32
N THR A 476 4.44 -8.94 60.86
CA THR A 476 5.74 -9.07 61.54
C THR A 476 6.91 -9.31 60.57
N PHE A 477 6.74 -10.15 59.55
CA PHE A 477 7.78 -10.41 58.56
C PHE A 477 7.55 -9.65 57.26
N ASN A 478 8.56 -8.91 56.81
CA ASN A 478 8.52 -8.23 55.52
C ASN A 478 9.91 -8.16 54.87
N VAL A 479 9.96 -7.84 53.59
CA VAL A 479 11.19 -7.70 52.82
C VAL A 479 11.20 -6.34 52.13
N ASP A 480 12.31 -5.63 52.26
CA ASP A 480 12.67 -4.48 51.45
C ASP A 480 13.59 -4.95 50.33
N VAL A 481 13.37 -4.45 49.11
CA VAL A 481 14.22 -4.64 47.95
C VAL A 481 14.99 -3.34 47.74
N ASP A 482 16.20 -3.30 48.28
CA ASP A 482 17.08 -2.11 48.22
C ASP A 482 17.54 -1.84 46.79
N ASN A 483 17.84 -2.92 46.06
CA ASN A 483 18.11 -2.92 44.63
C ASN A 483 17.84 -4.30 44.05
N LEU A 484 17.22 -4.36 42.87
CA LEU A 484 17.05 -5.59 42.10
C LEU A 484 17.47 -5.33 40.66
N PHE A 485 18.27 -6.25 40.13
CA PHE A 485 18.62 -6.36 38.73
C PHE A 485 18.29 -7.77 38.25
N SER A 486 17.51 -7.90 37.18
CA SER A 486 17.26 -9.19 36.53
C SER A 486 17.55 -9.09 35.04
N HIS A 487 18.35 -10.02 34.53
CA HIS A 487 18.58 -10.22 33.10
C HIS A 487 17.66 -11.33 32.61
N LEU A 488 16.78 -11.01 31.67
CA LEU A 488 15.87 -11.93 31.01
C LEU A 488 16.36 -12.18 29.60
N ASP A 489 16.41 -13.45 29.20
CA ASP A 489 16.63 -13.89 27.82
C ASP A 489 15.50 -14.86 27.45
N TYR A 490 14.75 -14.52 26.40
CA TYR A 490 13.71 -15.36 25.83
C TYR A 490 14.00 -15.64 24.37
N ASN A 491 14.16 -16.92 24.04
CA ASN A 491 14.27 -17.39 22.66
C ASN A 491 12.88 -17.67 22.09
N ILE A 492 12.52 -16.96 21.02
CA ILE A 492 11.18 -17.04 20.42
C ILE A 492 10.96 -18.39 19.73
N HIS A 493 12.00 -18.98 19.13
CA HIS A 493 11.90 -20.23 18.38
C HIS A 493 11.85 -21.47 19.28
N THR A 494 12.65 -21.50 20.34
CA THR A 494 12.71 -22.63 21.27
C THR A 494 11.76 -22.48 22.46
N HIS A 495 11.12 -21.32 22.61
CA HIS A 495 10.27 -20.95 23.74
C HIS A 495 10.97 -21.06 25.11
N VAL A 496 12.30 -21.05 25.14
CA VAL A 496 13.09 -21.09 26.37
C VAL A 496 13.21 -19.68 26.96
N LEU A 497 12.90 -19.55 28.24
CA LEU A 497 13.04 -18.33 29.04
C LEU A 497 14.05 -18.58 30.16
N THR A 498 15.08 -17.73 30.25
CA THR A 498 16.02 -17.70 31.37
C THR A 498 15.98 -16.34 32.05
N ILE A 499 16.03 -16.32 33.38
CA ILE A 499 16.04 -15.10 34.18
C ILE A 499 17.11 -15.22 35.27
N ASP A 500 18.14 -14.38 35.16
CA ASP A 500 19.20 -14.25 36.15
C ASP A 500 18.99 -13.00 36.99
N THR A 501 18.74 -13.18 38.29
CA THR A 501 18.41 -12.11 39.23
C THR A 501 19.52 -11.94 40.25
N LYS A 502 19.87 -10.69 40.52
CA LYS A 502 20.72 -10.26 41.63
C LYS A 502 19.96 -9.18 42.39
N ALA A 503 19.79 -9.36 43.70
CA ALA A 503 19.13 -8.37 44.54
C ALA A 503 19.87 -8.17 45.86
N LEU A 504 19.73 -6.96 46.40
CA LEU A 504 20.10 -6.63 47.76
C LEU A 504 18.82 -6.44 48.56
N LEU A 505 18.66 -7.28 49.59
CA LEU A 505 17.43 -7.33 50.37
C LEU A 505 17.67 -6.88 51.81
N THR A 506 16.62 -6.36 52.44
CA THR A 506 16.59 -6.09 53.88
C THR A 506 15.35 -6.74 54.48
N THR A 507 15.52 -7.48 55.57
CA THR A 507 14.47 -8.14 56.34
C THR A 507 14.50 -7.62 57.79
N PRO A 508 13.47 -7.91 58.62
CA PRO A 508 13.52 -7.61 60.05
C PRO A 508 14.76 -8.19 60.76
N TYR A 509 15.28 -9.30 60.25
CA TYR A 509 16.37 -10.04 60.87
C TYR A 509 17.74 -9.77 60.24
N ALA A 510 17.83 -9.20 59.04
CA ALA A 510 19.10 -8.99 58.36
C ALA A 510 19.05 -7.78 57.42
N LYS A 511 20.13 -6.99 57.39
CA LYS A 511 20.32 -5.92 56.39
C LYS A 511 21.34 -6.35 55.35
N LYS A 512 21.20 -5.86 54.11
CA LYS A 512 22.14 -6.14 53.01
C LYS A 512 22.33 -7.64 52.77
N VAL A 513 21.22 -8.36 52.66
CA VAL A 513 21.22 -9.78 52.27
C VAL A 513 21.46 -9.85 50.76
N ASP A 514 22.55 -10.48 50.35
CA ASP A 514 22.84 -10.70 48.93
C ASP A 514 22.00 -11.87 48.44
N PHE A 515 21.19 -11.64 47.41
CA PHE A 515 20.31 -12.63 46.80
C PHE A 515 20.68 -12.83 45.33
N THR A 516 20.82 -14.09 44.91
CA THR A 516 20.96 -14.45 43.51
C THR A 516 20.00 -15.57 43.15
N ASN A 517 19.40 -15.51 41.96
CA ASN A 517 18.50 -16.53 41.46
C ASN A 517 18.66 -16.73 39.96
N HIS A 518 18.81 -17.96 39.52
CA HIS A 518 18.70 -18.39 38.14
C HIS A 518 17.38 -19.14 37.96
N PHE A 519 16.50 -18.64 37.11
CA PHE A 519 15.25 -19.29 36.73
C PHE A 519 15.32 -19.70 35.26
N LYS A 520 14.85 -20.91 34.95
CA LYS A 520 14.74 -21.41 33.59
C LYS A 520 13.37 -22.04 33.38
N LYS A 521 12.69 -21.62 32.33
CA LYS A 521 11.48 -22.23 31.80
C LYS A 521 11.74 -22.74 30.39
N SER A 522 11.54 -24.03 30.18
CA SER A 522 11.40 -24.68 28.87
C SER A 522 10.07 -25.44 28.91
N ASP A 523 10.07 -26.77 28.76
CA ASP A 523 8.88 -27.60 29.03
C ASP A 523 8.54 -27.67 30.53
N THR A 524 9.56 -27.59 31.39
CA THR A 524 9.44 -27.54 32.84
C THR A 524 10.01 -26.22 33.37
N TYR A 525 9.78 -25.97 34.65
CA TYR A 525 10.32 -24.82 35.36
C TYR A 525 11.36 -25.30 36.36
N SER A 526 12.50 -24.63 36.41
CA SER A 526 13.51 -24.86 37.42
C SER A 526 14.04 -23.53 37.92
N TYR A 527 14.44 -23.50 39.18
CA TYR A 527 15.12 -22.36 39.77
C TYR A 527 16.21 -22.82 40.72
N ARG A 528 17.25 -22.00 40.84
CA ARG A 528 18.33 -22.20 41.81
C ARG A 528 18.90 -20.86 42.24
N GLY A 529 19.37 -20.77 43.48
CA GLY A 529 19.88 -19.50 43.97
C GLY A 529 20.63 -19.59 45.28
N GLU A 530 21.07 -18.42 45.73
CA GLU A 530 21.81 -18.24 46.96
C GLU A 530 21.30 -17.01 47.71
N LEU A 531 21.27 -17.08 49.04
CA LEU A 531 21.06 -15.97 49.96
C LEU A 531 22.25 -15.92 50.93
N LYS A 532 22.87 -14.75 51.09
CA LYS A 532 23.99 -14.54 52.01
C LYS A 532 23.66 -13.42 53.00
N ALA A 533 23.63 -13.77 54.29
CA ALA A 533 23.41 -12.82 55.38
C ALA A 533 24.61 -12.83 56.34
N LYS A 534 25.37 -11.73 56.37
CA LYS A 534 26.57 -11.63 57.22
C LYS A 534 26.24 -11.63 58.71
N LYS A 535 25.23 -10.86 59.11
CA LYS A 535 24.80 -10.70 60.51
C LYS A 535 23.29 -10.73 60.61
N LEU A 536 22.79 -11.46 61.59
CA LEU A 536 21.38 -11.44 61.99
C LEU A 536 21.17 -10.46 63.15
N LYS A 537 19.93 -9.98 63.30
CA LYS A 537 19.47 -9.03 64.32
C LYS A 537 18.07 -9.44 64.79
N GLY A 538 17.65 -8.95 65.96
CA GLY A 538 16.31 -9.22 66.49
C GLY A 538 16.09 -10.66 66.97
N ILE A 539 17.18 -11.39 67.19
CA ILE A 539 17.23 -12.73 67.80
C ILE A 539 18.22 -12.62 68.97
N GLU A 540 18.00 -13.36 70.06
CA GLU A 540 18.89 -13.34 71.21
C GLU A 540 20.35 -13.62 70.82
N LYS A 541 21.28 -12.85 71.40
CA LYS A 541 22.71 -12.87 71.03
C LYS A 541 23.32 -14.27 71.05
N LYS A 542 22.91 -15.10 72.01
CA LYS A 542 23.35 -16.50 72.17
C LYS A 542 22.92 -17.38 70.99
N LEU A 543 21.72 -17.16 70.45
CA LEU A 543 21.16 -17.90 69.31
C LEU A 543 21.65 -17.37 67.95
N VAL A 544 22.08 -16.11 67.89
CA VAL A 544 22.60 -15.48 66.66
C VAL A 544 24.01 -15.94 66.32
N GLN A 545 24.85 -16.18 67.31
CA GLN A 545 26.28 -16.47 67.10
C GLN A 545 26.51 -17.71 66.21
N PRO A 546 25.77 -18.83 66.35
CA PRO A 546 25.91 -19.96 65.44
C PRO A 546 25.43 -19.66 64.01
N LEU A 547 24.56 -18.66 63.83
CA LEU A 547 23.94 -18.28 62.55
C LEU A 547 24.66 -17.13 61.83
N GLU A 548 25.81 -16.68 62.33
CA GLU A 548 26.61 -15.67 61.63
C GLU A 548 27.15 -16.19 60.29
N ASN A 549 27.21 -15.31 59.29
CA ASN A 549 27.56 -15.62 57.90
C ASN A 549 26.71 -16.74 57.31
N LEU A 550 25.39 -16.70 57.56
CA LEU A 550 24.43 -17.63 57.00
C LEU A 550 24.43 -17.57 55.47
N LEU A 551 24.73 -18.71 54.85
CA LEU A 551 24.60 -19.01 53.44
C LEU A 551 23.47 -20.02 53.27
N VAL A 552 22.46 -19.65 52.49
CA VAL A 552 21.37 -20.53 52.08
C VAL A 552 21.48 -20.75 50.57
N ARG A 553 21.58 -22.00 50.14
CA ARG A 553 21.52 -22.40 48.74
C ARG A 553 20.22 -23.14 48.51
N TYR A 554 19.56 -22.89 47.40
CA TYR A 554 18.32 -23.59 47.08
C TYR A 554 18.25 -23.95 45.61
N ASN A 555 17.52 -25.02 45.31
CA ASN A 555 17.12 -25.41 43.98
C ASN A 555 15.74 -26.07 44.04
N GLY A 556 14.97 -25.94 42.97
CA GLY A 556 13.62 -26.49 42.94
C GLY A 556 12.94 -26.35 41.60
N ASP A 557 11.68 -26.77 41.59
CA ASP A 557 10.79 -26.77 40.42
C ASP A 557 9.36 -26.40 40.85
N SER A 558 8.37 -26.71 40.01
CA SER A 558 6.97 -26.39 40.27
C SER A 558 6.34 -27.17 41.43
N LYS A 559 7.01 -28.19 41.98
CA LYS A 559 6.47 -29.06 43.03
C LYS A 559 7.37 -29.13 44.26
N SER A 560 8.68 -28.97 44.09
CA SER A 560 9.66 -29.24 45.12
C SER A 560 10.66 -28.10 45.31
N ILE A 561 11.25 -28.08 46.50
CA ILE A 561 12.41 -27.26 46.82
C ILE A 561 13.34 -28.04 47.74
N HIS A 562 14.62 -28.01 47.42
CA HIS A 562 15.71 -28.46 48.27
C HIS A 562 16.53 -27.22 48.67
N VAL A 563 16.84 -27.13 49.95
CA VAL A 563 17.56 -26.00 50.54
C VAL A 563 18.69 -26.55 51.39
N ILE A 564 19.88 -25.99 51.22
CA ILE A 564 21.06 -26.26 52.05
C ILE A 564 21.38 -25.00 52.82
N LEU A 565 21.48 -25.12 54.15
CA LEU A 565 21.88 -24.05 55.06
C LEU A 565 23.28 -24.33 55.57
N SER A 566 24.11 -23.29 55.61
CA SER A 566 25.44 -23.35 56.19
C SER A 566 25.78 -22.01 56.84
N SER A 567 26.46 -22.06 57.97
CA SER A 567 27.00 -20.91 58.69
C SER A 567 28.34 -21.31 59.32
N LYS A 568 28.90 -20.45 60.18
CA LYS A 568 30.16 -20.76 60.87
C LYS A 568 30.09 -21.99 61.78
N GLN A 569 28.94 -22.26 62.40
CA GLN A 569 28.80 -23.32 63.42
C GLN A 569 27.59 -24.23 63.19
N LEU A 570 26.84 -24.05 62.10
CA LEU A 570 25.64 -24.80 61.82
C LEU A 570 25.60 -25.20 60.35
N LYS A 571 25.14 -26.42 60.09
CA LYS A 571 24.75 -26.89 58.76
C LYS A 571 23.37 -27.52 58.84
N GLY A 572 22.68 -27.58 57.71
CA GLY A 572 21.39 -28.21 57.64
C GLY A 572 20.81 -28.21 56.25
N ASN A 573 19.64 -28.83 56.13
CA ASN A 573 18.89 -28.88 54.89
C ASN A 573 17.39 -28.84 55.18
N LEU A 574 16.64 -28.30 54.21
CA LEU A 574 15.20 -28.36 54.16
C LEU A 574 14.79 -28.96 52.82
N ASP A 575 14.04 -30.05 52.89
CA ASP A 575 13.50 -30.75 51.73
C ASP A 575 11.97 -30.69 51.75
N SER A 576 11.37 -30.15 50.69
CA SER A 576 9.92 -30.16 50.49
C SER A 576 9.59 -30.68 49.10
N LYS A 577 8.68 -31.67 49.03
CA LYS A 577 8.26 -32.32 47.78
C LYS A 577 6.97 -31.75 47.20
N ASP A 578 6.26 -30.91 47.96
CA ASP A 578 4.93 -30.41 47.61
C ASP A 578 4.63 -28.97 48.09
N PHE A 579 5.61 -28.28 48.68
CA PHE A 579 5.47 -26.99 49.37
C PHE A 579 4.48 -26.95 50.56
N LYS A 580 3.86 -28.09 50.91
CA LYS A 580 2.94 -28.22 52.04
C LYS A 580 3.64 -28.82 53.25
N THR A 581 4.50 -29.80 53.02
CA THR A 581 5.29 -30.51 54.03
C THR A 581 6.77 -30.31 53.77
N GLY A 582 7.57 -30.27 54.83
CA GLY A 582 9.02 -30.10 54.72
C GLY A 582 9.75 -30.82 55.84
N ILE A 583 10.89 -31.44 55.52
CA ILE A 583 11.77 -32.07 56.48
C ILE A 583 12.95 -31.13 56.70
N LEU A 584 13.04 -30.53 57.89
CA LEU A 584 14.15 -29.67 58.30
C LEU A 584 15.12 -30.48 59.16
N HIS A 585 16.37 -30.57 58.74
CA HIS A 585 17.45 -31.12 59.52
C HIS A 585 18.49 -30.03 59.79
N LEU A 586 18.89 -29.89 61.05
CA LEU A 586 19.85 -28.91 61.54
C LEU A 586 20.81 -29.60 62.48
N GLU A 587 22.10 -29.35 62.31
CA GLU A 587 23.15 -29.90 63.15
C GLU A 587 24.24 -28.84 63.38
N THR A 588 24.87 -28.90 64.55
CA THR A 588 25.98 -28.02 64.87
C THR A 588 27.28 -28.63 64.36
N LEU A 589 28.18 -27.81 63.82
CA LEU A 589 29.49 -28.24 63.35
C LEU A 589 30.48 -28.49 64.50
N SER A 590 30.08 -28.17 65.73
CA SER A 590 30.88 -28.34 66.94
C SER A 590 29.94 -28.59 68.13
N PRO A 591 30.40 -29.26 69.20
CA PRO A 591 29.59 -29.45 70.40
C PRO A 591 29.15 -28.11 70.97
N VAL A 592 27.85 -28.04 71.29
CA VAL A 592 27.25 -26.85 71.88
C VAL A 592 26.82 -27.19 73.30
N ALA A 593 27.38 -26.48 74.28
CA ALA A 593 27.05 -26.72 75.69
C ALA A 593 25.60 -26.26 75.94
N VAL A 594 24.66 -27.19 76.14
CA VAL A 594 23.22 -26.89 76.24
C VAL A 594 22.92 -25.90 77.37
N ASN A 595 23.68 -25.96 78.47
CA ASN A 595 23.63 -25.02 79.58
C ASN A 595 23.94 -23.55 79.19
N SER A 596 24.59 -23.33 78.05
CA SER A 596 24.87 -21.99 77.53
C SER A 596 23.72 -21.41 76.70
N PHE A 597 22.73 -22.24 76.32
CA PHE A 597 21.58 -21.88 75.48
C PHE A 597 20.24 -21.95 76.19
N VAL A 598 20.09 -22.81 77.20
CA VAL A 598 18.85 -23.00 77.95
C VAL A 598 19.18 -23.06 79.44
N ALA A 599 18.37 -22.41 80.28
CA ALA A 599 18.46 -22.63 81.73
C ALA A 599 18.05 -24.07 82.02
N LEU A 600 19.01 -24.88 82.46
CA LEU A 600 18.74 -26.24 82.89
C LEU A 600 18.08 -26.19 84.28
N PRO A 601 17.14 -27.09 84.59
CA PRO A 601 16.56 -27.18 85.93
C PRO A 601 17.65 -27.44 86.97
N GLU A 602 17.48 -26.88 88.18
CA GLU A 602 18.47 -26.98 89.26
C GLU A 602 18.70 -28.43 89.76
N LYS A 603 17.83 -29.38 89.40
CA LYS A 603 18.03 -30.82 89.55
C LYS A 603 17.54 -31.56 88.29
N LEU A 604 18.36 -32.50 87.80
CA LEU A 604 18.02 -33.44 86.74
C LEU A 604 17.22 -34.62 87.28
#